data_AF-A0A847CKT2-F1
#
_entry.id   AF-A0A847CKT2-F1
#
_cell.length_a   1.000
_cell.length_b   1.000
_cell.length_c   1.000
_cell.angle_alpha   90.00
_cell.angle_beta   90.00
_cell.angle_gamma   90.00
#
_symmetry.space_group_name_H-M   'P 1'
#
loop_
_entity.id
_entity.type
_entity.pdbx_description
1 polymer ?
#
loop_
_entity_poly.entity_id
_entity_poly.type
_entity_poly.pdbx_seq_one_letter_code
_entity_poly.pdbx_strand_id
1 'polypeptide(L)'
;MHRYKVIVSYIGKDYSGWQRQDNSLGIQEVIENVINKITKENNSIIAAGRTDAKVNSKGQTFHFDSNLDMNNEKWKYALNSFLPDDIYINEVVKVDELFHARYCALYKKYEYIINIGDYNVFNKDYVFSAYYDLDINKMKEASLVFIGYHDFTSFNSSFKSVYPNQYREIFNIEFIEKNDLIKIIFKGNGFLRYMVRMIVSALIEVGRGRLSSKDLKDILEKKDKNLFNKNIDATGLTLLEVKYFELVYLDNEYLIRDIHKEDQRVLNDFKNNYKNNIDIDENTYMICPRNKEEVLGLIKVNGCVELLCADDKFKLNNKMMEVLEKRYQ
;
A
#
# COMPACT_ATOMS: atom_id res chain seq x y z
N MET A 1 2.68 27.08 -4.12
CA MET A 1 3.29 26.00 -3.31
C MET A 1 3.47 24.80 -4.23
N HIS A 2 4.49 23.97 -4.05
CA HIS A 2 4.77 22.84 -4.93
C HIS A 2 4.69 21.53 -4.17
N ARG A 3 4.03 20.53 -4.75
CA ARG A 3 3.95 19.19 -4.18
C ARG A 3 5.06 18.30 -4.71
N TYR A 4 5.73 17.59 -3.81
CA TYR A 4 6.76 16.63 -4.14
C TYR A 4 6.39 15.25 -3.64
N LYS A 5 6.43 14.26 -4.52
CA LYS A 5 6.39 12.83 -4.19
C LYS A 5 7.82 12.36 -3.95
N VAL A 6 8.03 11.64 -2.86
CA VAL A 6 9.34 11.15 -2.45
C VAL A 6 9.29 9.66 -2.17
N ILE A 7 10.24 8.92 -2.72
CA ILE A 7 10.44 7.49 -2.41
C ILE A 7 11.64 7.37 -1.46
N VAL A 8 11.44 6.69 -0.33
CA VAL A 8 12.43 6.52 0.73
C VAL A 8 12.63 5.04 1.08
N SER A 9 13.88 4.68 1.31
CA SER A 9 14.30 3.42 1.91
C SER A 9 14.72 3.68 3.35
N TYR A 10 14.46 2.74 4.27
CA TYR A 10 14.98 2.80 5.62
C TYR A 10 15.07 1.43 6.29
N ILE A 11 15.99 1.35 7.26
CA ILE A 11 16.09 0.23 8.20
C ILE A 11 15.28 0.59 9.44
N GLY A 12 14.22 -0.17 9.70
CA GLY A 12 13.24 0.21 10.72
C GLY A 12 13.70 -0.06 12.16
N LYS A 13 14.80 -0.81 12.35
CA LYS A 13 15.22 -1.41 13.61
C LYS A 13 15.22 -0.46 14.81
N ASP A 14 15.79 0.73 14.62
CA ASP A 14 15.99 1.70 15.70
C ASP A 14 14.83 2.72 15.81
N TYR A 15 13.75 2.48 15.07
CA TYR A 15 12.58 3.35 14.99
C TYR A 15 11.32 2.68 15.51
N SER A 16 10.46 3.49 16.14
CA SER A 16 9.13 3.07 16.62
C SER A 16 8.06 3.06 15.54
N GLY A 17 8.50 2.92 14.28
CA GLY A 17 7.69 2.84 13.08
C GLY A 17 7.76 4.12 12.27
N TRP A 18 6.82 4.25 11.33
CA TRP A 18 6.77 5.44 10.48
C TRP A 18 6.36 6.69 11.26
N GLN A 19 5.26 6.61 12.00
CA GLN A 19 4.55 7.77 12.56
C GLN A 19 5.33 8.42 13.72
N ARG A 20 5.42 9.76 13.72
CA ARG A 20 5.89 10.53 14.88
C ARG A 20 5.07 10.22 16.13
N GLN A 21 5.73 10.03 17.26
CA GLN A 21 5.14 9.73 18.56
C GLN A 21 5.81 10.60 19.64
N ASP A 22 5.11 10.89 20.73
CA ASP A 22 5.62 11.82 21.76
C ASP A 22 6.83 11.25 22.53
N ASN A 23 6.91 9.93 22.68
CA ASN A 23 7.90 9.26 23.54
C ASN A 23 8.85 8.34 22.77
N SER A 24 8.85 8.41 21.43
CA SER A 24 9.67 7.52 20.62
C SER A 24 9.95 8.09 19.23
N LEU A 25 11.13 7.81 18.70
CA LEU A 25 11.56 8.32 17.41
C LEU A 25 10.89 7.56 16.27
N GLY A 26 10.17 8.29 15.42
CA GLY A 26 9.58 7.78 14.18
C GLY A 26 10.32 8.28 12.94
N ILE A 27 10.29 7.51 11.85
CA ILE A 27 10.91 7.88 10.57
C ILE A 27 10.36 9.23 10.07
N GLN A 28 9.05 9.46 10.25
CA GLN A 28 8.38 10.70 9.86
C GLN A 28 9.04 11.92 10.50
N GLU A 29 9.35 11.85 11.79
CA GLU A 29 9.92 12.96 12.54
C GLU A 29 11.32 13.31 12.03
N VAL A 30 12.16 12.29 11.78
CA VAL A 30 13.52 12.49 11.24
C VAL A 30 13.46 13.20 9.89
N ILE A 31 12.59 12.73 8.99
CA ILE A 31 12.44 13.33 7.66
C ILE A 31 11.86 14.74 7.74
N GLU A 32 10.82 14.97 8.55
CA GLU A 32 10.23 16.30 8.75
C GLU A 32 11.27 17.30 9.30
N ASN A 33 12.09 16.90 10.27
CA ASN A 33 13.15 17.74 10.81
C ASN A 33 14.18 18.15 9.74
N VAL A 34 14.55 17.23 8.84
CA VAL A 34 15.45 17.53 7.73
C VAL A 34 14.81 18.46 6.71
N ILE A 35 13.55 18.21 6.32
CA ILE A 35 12.83 19.09 5.39
C ILE A 35 12.75 20.50 5.98
N ASN A 36 12.32 20.64 7.23
CA ASN A 36 12.18 21.93 7.92
C ASN A 36 13.52 22.67 8.05
N LYS A 37 14.62 21.93 8.22
CA LYS A 37 15.98 22.50 8.24
C LYS A 37 16.35 23.14 6.90
N ILE A 38 15.96 22.52 5.79
CA ILE A 38 16.23 22.99 4.42
C ILE A 38 15.30 24.15 4.04
N THR A 39 13.99 23.98 4.26
CA THR A 39 12.96 24.93 3.83
C THR A 39 12.86 26.16 4.73
N LYS A 40 13.23 26.03 6.01
CA LYS A 40 12.89 26.99 7.08
C LYS A 40 11.39 27.18 7.27
N GLU A 41 10.61 26.16 6.91
CA GLU A 41 9.16 26.09 7.07
C GLU A 41 8.81 24.96 8.06
N ASN A 42 7.55 24.93 8.51
CA ASN A 42 7.01 23.79 9.29
C ASN A 42 6.24 22.85 8.35
N ASN A 43 6.97 22.12 7.51
CA ASN A 43 6.38 21.16 6.59
C ASN A 43 5.98 19.88 7.36
N SER A 44 4.85 19.32 6.96
CA SER A 44 4.44 17.98 7.38
C SER A 44 4.48 17.05 6.19
N ILE A 45 4.74 15.77 6.43
CA ILE A 45 4.74 14.76 5.36
C ILE A 45 3.59 13.78 5.54
N ILE A 46 3.05 13.32 4.42
CA ILE A 46 1.98 12.33 4.39
C ILE A 46 2.45 11.10 3.60
N ALA A 47 2.56 9.97 4.29
CA ALA A 47 2.95 8.69 3.70
C ALA A 47 1.80 7.87 3.14
N ALA A 48 2.16 6.98 2.22
CA ALA A 48 1.28 6.00 1.62
C ALA A 48 0.67 5.03 2.61
N GLY A 49 1.45 4.64 3.62
CA GLY A 49 1.01 3.81 4.72
C GLY A 49 1.98 3.93 5.87
N ARG A 50 1.51 3.62 7.08
CA ARG A 50 2.38 3.54 8.25
C ARG A 50 3.02 2.15 8.28
N THR A 51 4.33 2.08 8.47
CA THR A 51 4.98 0.84 8.92
C THR A 51 4.99 0.79 10.43
N ASP A 52 4.85 -0.42 10.98
CA ASP A 52 4.99 -0.66 12.41
C ASP A 52 6.45 -0.51 12.85
N ALA A 53 6.68 -0.46 14.17
CA ALA A 53 8.03 -0.46 14.75
C ALA A 53 8.87 -1.61 14.19
N LYS A 54 10.15 -1.32 13.88
CA LYS A 54 11.14 -2.27 13.34
C LYS A 54 10.90 -2.80 11.93
N VAL A 55 9.79 -2.44 11.27
CA VAL A 55 9.53 -2.84 9.88
C VAL A 55 10.37 -1.98 8.92
N ASN A 56 11.05 -2.63 7.98
CA ASN A 56 11.90 -1.97 6.98
C ASN A 56 11.10 -1.44 5.78
N SER A 57 11.74 -0.59 4.96
CA SER A 57 11.22 -0.28 3.64
C SER A 57 12.31 -0.06 2.59
N LYS A 58 12.03 -0.47 1.36
CA LYS A 58 12.82 -0.15 0.16
C LYS A 58 12.12 0.88 -0.75
N GLY A 59 10.86 1.20 -0.48
CA GLY A 59 10.01 1.94 -1.40
C GLY A 59 8.79 2.58 -0.74
N GLN A 60 8.91 2.99 0.52
CA GLN A 60 7.89 3.80 1.16
C GLN A 60 7.81 5.12 0.40
N THR A 61 6.59 5.60 0.21
CA THR A 61 6.36 6.85 -0.51
C THR A 61 5.64 7.83 0.39
N PHE A 62 6.08 9.08 0.37
CA PHE A 62 5.39 10.19 1.00
C PHE A 62 5.28 11.37 0.06
N HIS A 63 4.44 12.34 0.42
CA HIS A 63 4.47 13.66 -0.20
C HIS A 63 4.56 14.75 0.85
N PHE A 64 5.05 15.89 0.41
CA PHE A 64 5.07 17.13 1.16
C PHE A 64 4.94 18.31 0.19
N ASP A 65 4.52 19.44 0.74
CA ASP A 65 4.38 20.69 -0.01
C ASP A 65 5.42 21.70 0.48
N SER A 66 6.03 22.46 -0.43
CA SER A 66 6.99 23.53 -0.09
C SER A 66 6.89 24.71 -1.05
N ASN A 67 7.21 25.92 -0.58
CA ASN A 67 7.35 27.09 -1.44
C ASN A 67 8.71 27.15 -2.15
N LEU A 68 9.69 26.38 -1.65
CA LEU A 68 10.99 26.27 -2.29
C LEU A 68 10.85 25.51 -3.61
N ASP A 69 11.14 26.19 -4.72
CA ASP A 69 11.20 25.55 -6.04
C ASP A 69 12.62 25.11 -6.33
N MET A 70 12.84 23.81 -6.19
CA MET A 70 14.13 23.17 -6.39
C MET A 70 13.92 21.94 -7.26
N ASN A 71 14.86 21.71 -8.18
CA ASN A 71 14.75 20.56 -9.06
C ASN A 71 14.87 19.24 -8.27
N ASN A 72 14.37 18.16 -8.87
CA ASN A 72 14.28 16.84 -8.27
C ASN A 72 15.62 16.33 -7.71
N GLU A 73 16.72 16.50 -8.45
CA GLU A 73 18.05 16.04 -8.05
C GLU A 73 18.58 16.81 -6.85
N LYS A 74 18.49 18.15 -6.87
CA LYS A 74 18.93 19.00 -5.75
C LYS A 74 18.16 18.70 -4.48
N TRP A 75 16.85 18.43 -4.57
CA TRP A 75 16.06 17.96 -3.42
C TRP A 75 16.63 16.67 -2.84
N LYS A 76 16.84 15.65 -3.69
CA LYS A 76 17.38 14.36 -3.26
C LYS A 76 18.74 14.53 -2.59
N TYR A 77 19.65 15.30 -3.18
CA TYR A 77 20.97 15.56 -2.60
C TYR A 77 20.88 16.30 -1.26
N ALA A 78 20.07 17.36 -1.17
CA ALA A 78 19.93 18.14 0.05
C ALA A 78 19.36 17.28 1.20
N LEU A 79 18.30 16.50 0.94
CA LEU A 79 17.69 15.62 1.94
C LEU A 79 18.70 14.57 2.44
N ASN A 80 19.35 13.84 1.53
CA ASN A 80 20.31 12.80 1.91
C ASN A 80 21.57 13.34 2.61
N SER A 81 21.93 14.61 2.42
CA SER A 81 23.08 15.21 3.12
C SER A 81 22.86 15.42 4.62
N PHE A 82 21.61 15.38 5.09
CA PHE A 82 21.23 15.59 6.48
C PHE A 82 20.56 14.38 7.14
N LEU A 83 20.18 13.36 6.36
CA LEU A 83 19.58 12.14 6.88
C LEU A 83 20.66 11.21 7.48
N PRO A 84 20.29 10.39 8.47
CA PRO A 84 21.15 9.31 8.98
C PRO A 84 21.40 8.24 7.91
N ASP A 85 22.39 7.38 8.13
CA ASP A 85 22.82 6.33 7.19
C ASP A 85 21.80 5.19 7.02
N ASP A 86 20.81 5.11 7.90
CA ASP A 86 19.72 4.14 7.88
C ASP A 86 18.42 4.66 7.23
N ILE A 87 18.41 5.89 6.69
CA ILE A 87 17.31 6.47 5.90
C ILE A 87 17.86 7.12 4.63
N TYR A 88 17.35 6.70 3.47
CA TYR A 88 17.83 7.21 2.18
C TYR A 88 16.69 7.56 1.23
N ILE A 89 16.70 8.78 0.71
CA ILE A 89 15.81 9.24 -0.35
C ILE A 89 16.28 8.67 -1.69
N ASN A 90 15.49 7.76 -2.24
CA ASN A 90 15.74 7.13 -3.53
C ASN A 90 15.38 8.07 -4.68
N GLU A 91 14.28 8.80 -4.57
CA GLU A 91 13.71 9.61 -5.64
C GLU A 91 12.90 10.78 -5.06
N VAL A 92 12.94 11.94 -5.73
CA VAL A 92 12.04 13.07 -5.50
C VAL A 92 11.48 13.49 -6.85
N VAL A 93 10.17 13.70 -6.93
CA VAL A 93 9.49 14.13 -8.15
C VAL A 93 8.49 15.23 -7.81
N LYS A 94 8.59 16.39 -8.46
CA LYS A 94 7.52 17.40 -8.46
C LYS A 94 6.28 16.81 -9.15
N VAL A 95 5.14 16.81 -8.48
CA VAL A 95 3.90 16.18 -8.95
C VAL A 95 2.75 17.18 -8.91
N ASP A 96 1.65 16.84 -9.56
CA ASP A 96 0.39 17.58 -9.50
C ASP A 96 -0.12 17.70 -8.05
N GLU A 97 -0.77 18.82 -7.72
CA GLU A 97 -1.34 19.08 -6.39
C GLU A 97 -2.47 18.09 -6.02
N LEU A 98 -3.06 17.42 -7.00
CA LEU A 98 -4.02 16.33 -6.81
C LEU A 98 -3.38 15.06 -6.24
N PHE A 99 -2.07 14.85 -6.44
CA PHE A 99 -1.42 13.64 -5.95
C PHE A 99 -1.49 13.56 -4.42
N HIS A 100 -1.94 12.42 -3.90
CA HIS A 100 -1.94 12.15 -2.47
C HIS A 100 -1.37 10.76 -2.19
N ALA A 101 -0.21 10.71 -1.52
CA ALA A 101 0.55 9.47 -1.33
C ALA A 101 -0.26 8.32 -0.71
N ARG A 102 -1.27 8.62 0.13
CA ARG A 102 -2.16 7.61 0.74
C ARG A 102 -3.35 7.23 -0.14
N TYR A 103 -3.96 8.20 -0.82
CA TYR A 103 -5.28 8.00 -1.44
C TYR A 103 -5.17 7.64 -2.93
N CYS A 104 -4.07 8.03 -3.57
CA CYS A 104 -3.74 7.61 -4.93
C CYS A 104 -3.08 6.21 -4.97
N ALA A 105 -2.85 5.58 -3.81
CA ALA A 105 -2.18 4.29 -3.75
C ALA A 105 -3.09 3.21 -4.33
N LEU A 106 -2.66 2.60 -5.43
CA LEU A 106 -3.35 1.51 -6.10
C LEU A 106 -3.06 0.18 -5.40
N TYR A 107 -1.79 -0.08 -5.12
CA TYR A 107 -1.38 -1.30 -4.43
C TYR A 107 -0.08 -1.11 -3.66
N LYS A 108 0.14 -2.01 -2.70
CA LYS A 108 1.38 -2.13 -1.94
C LYS A 108 1.94 -3.53 -2.09
N LYS A 109 3.27 -3.62 -2.12
CA LYS A 109 3.99 -4.90 -2.12
C LYS A 109 4.84 -5.01 -0.86
N TYR A 110 4.65 -6.07 -0.10
CA TYR A 110 5.46 -6.40 1.06
C TYR A 110 6.22 -7.70 0.83
N GLU A 111 7.42 -7.81 1.41
CA GLU A 111 8.19 -9.05 1.48
C GLU A 111 8.39 -9.40 2.94
N TYR A 112 8.16 -10.67 3.28
CA TYR A 112 8.60 -11.24 4.54
C TYR A 112 9.67 -12.30 4.28
N ILE A 113 10.83 -12.20 4.93
CA ILE A 113 11.93 -13.16 4.75
C ILE A 113 12.10 -14.03 5.99
N ILE A 114 12.02 -15.34 5.81
CA ILE A 114 12.30 -16.36 6.81
C ILE A 114 13.63 -17.03 6.45
N ASN A 115 14.56 -17.08 7.39
CA ASN A 115 15.77 -17.89 7.30
C ASN A 115 15.53 -19.23 7.99
N ILE A 116 15.68 -20.34 7.27
CA ILE A 116 15.56 -21.71 7.79
C ILE A 116 16.93 -22.41 7.92
N GLY A 117 18.01 -21.74 7.51
CA GLY A 117 19.38 -22.24 7.64
C GLY A 117 20.11 -21.63 8.83
N ASP A 118 21.43 -21.64 8.75
CA ASP A 118 22.29 -21.07 9.79
C ASP A 118 22.07 -19.56 9.97
N TYR A 119 22.27 -19.09 11.20
CA TYR A 119 22.17 -17.68 11.52
C TYR A 119 23.22 -16.86 10.75
N ASN A 120 22.77 -15.80 10.07
CA ASN A 120 23.63 -14.88 9.32
C ASN A 120 23.58 -13.47 9.91
N VAL A 121 24.70 -13.02 10.46
CA VAL A 121 24.82 -11.68 11.09
C VAL A 121 24.58 -10.52 10.12
N PHE A 122 24.78 -10.71 8.81
CA PHE A 122 24.68 -9.65 7.80
C PHE A 122 23.25 -9.39 7.32
N ASN A 123 22.33 -10.33 7.55
CA ASN A 123 20.92 -10.16 7.16
C ASN A 123 19.98 -10.03 8.38
N LYS A 124 20.52 -10.03 9.60
CA LYS A 124 19.77 -10.04 10.87
C LYS A 124 18.67 -8.98 11.00
N ASP A 125 18.84 -7.85 10.33
CA ASP A 125 17.90 -6.72 10.39
C ASP A 125 16.81 -6.80 9.30
N TYR A 126 16.82 -7.83 8.44
CA TYR A 126 15.88 -8.03 7.32
C TYR A 126 15.22 -9.41 7.28
N VAL A 127 15.60 -10.31 8.18
CA VAL A 127 15.11 -11.70 8.19
C VAL A 127 14.64 -12.10 9.58
N PHE A 128 13.66 -12.99 9.61
CA PHE A 128 13.30 -13.76 10.79
C PHE A 128 13.97 -15.13 10.74
N SER A 129 14.74 -15.51 11.76
CA SER A 129 15.38 -16.84 11.81
C SER A 129 14.43 -17.85 12.48
N ALA A 130 14.05 -18.89 11.74
CA ALA A 130 13.24 -20.00 12.20
C ALA A 130 14.15 -21.17 12.61
N TYR A 131 14.07 -21.58 13.88
CA TYR A 131 14.85 -22.70 14.43
C TYR A 131 14.00 -23.99 14.48
N TYR A 132 13.21 -24.22 13.44
CA TYR A 132 12.33 -25.38 13.31
C TYR A 132 12.02 -25.64 11.83
N ASP A 133 11.73 -26.90 11.50
CA ASP A 133 11.37 -27.30 10.14
C ASP A 133 10.01 -26.72 9.73
N LEU A 134 9.91 -26.36 8.45
CA LEU A 134 8.72 -25.79 7.84
C LEU A 134 8.34 -26.57 6.58
N ASP A 135 7.10 -27.07 6.54
CA ASP A 135 6.50 -27.60 5.32
C ASP A 135 6.03 -26.45 4.42
N ILE A 136 6.91 -26.01 3.53
CA ILE A 136 6.69 -24.86 2.64
C ILE A 136 5.54 -25.11 1.66
N ASN A 137 5.33 -26.36 1.25
CA ASN A 137 4.23 -26.70 0.35
C ASN A 137 2.87 -26.51 1.03
N LYS A 138 2.73 -26.93 2.30
CA LYS A 138 1.52 -26.62 3.08
C LYS A 138 1.33 -25.12 3.30
N MET A 139 2.42 -24.37 3.52
CA MET A 139 2.34 -22.91 3.63
C MET A 139 1.84 -22.26 2.34
N LYS A 140 2.37 -22.68 1.18
CA LYS A 140 1.92 -22.20 -0.15
C LYS A 140 0.44 -22.49 -0.37
N GLU A 141 0.01 -23.73 -0.13
CA GLU A 141 -1.39 -24.13 -0.29
C GLU A 141 -2.32 -23.34 0.64
N ALA A 142 -1.97 -23.20 1.91
CA ALA A 142 -2.77 -22.47 2.88
C ALA A 142 -2.80 -20.95 2.62
N SER A 143 -1.79 -20.40 1.95
CA SER A 143 -1.76 -18.97 1.60
C SER A 143 -2.87 -18.56 0.64
N LEU A 144 -3.38 -19.50 -0.17
CA LEU A 144 -4.46 -19.25 -1.12
C LEU A 144 -5.76 -18.81 -0.44
N VAL A 145 -5.97 -19.17 0.83
CA VAL A 145 -7.12 -18.73 1.65
C VAL A 145 -7.22 -17.21 1.74
N PHE A 146 -6.08 -16.51 1.69
CA PHE A 146 -6.02 -15.06 1.88
C PHE A 146 -6.12 -14.27 0.57
N ILE A 147 -5.99 -14.91 -0.59
CA ILE A 147 -6.09 -14.24 -1.89
C ILE A 147 -7.55 -13.89 -2.17
N GLY A 148 -7.78 -12.69 -2.70
CA GLY A 148 -9.10 -12.12 -2.96
C GLY A 148 -9.53 -11.07 -1.95
N TYR A 149 -10.80 -10.68 -2.02
CA TYR A 149 -11.39 -9.60 -1.23
C TYR A 149 -12.09 -10.16 0.02
N HIS A 150 -11.52 -9.89 1.20
CA HIS A 150 -11.96 -10.48 2.47
C HIS A 150 -12.05 -9.44 3.59
N ASP A 151 -12.87 -9.74 4.60
CA ASP A 151 -12.83 -9.06 5.89
C ASP A 151 -11.68 -9.65 6.72
N PHE A 152 -10.61 -8.86 6.93
CA PHE A 152 -9.43 -9.29 7.67
C PHE A 152 -9.52 -8.95 9.18
N THR A 153 -10.71 -8.86 9.75
CA THR A 153 -10.92 -8.58 11.19
C THR A 153 -10.08 -9.52 12.08
N SER A 154 -10.00 -10.80 11.76
CA SER A 154 -9.21 -11.79 12.52
C SER A 154 -7.70 -11.67 12.34
N PHE A 155 -7.23 -10.93 11.34
CA PHE A 155 -5.81 -10.74 11.02
C PHE A 155 -5.43 -9.26 11.06
N ASN A 156 -5.85 -8.52 12.09
CA ASN A 156 -5.33 -7.18 12.36
C ASN A 156 -5.54 -6.74 13.81
N SER A 157 -4.80 -5.70 14.23
CA SER A 157 -4.93 -5.13 15.59
C SER A 157 -5.86 -3.93 15.72
N SER A 158 -6.33 -3.32 14.63
CA SER A 158 -7.18 -2.12 14.67
C SER A 158 -8.63 -2.45 15.03
N PHE A 159 -9.16 -1.93 16.14
CA PHE A 159 -10.57 -2.12 16.50
C PHE A 159 -11.52 -1.52 15.45
N LYS A 160 -12.69 -2.17 15.23
CA LYS A 160 -13.73 -1.68 14.31
C LYS A 160 -14.25 -0.29 14.68
N SER A 161 -14.23 0.07 15.96
CA SER A 161 -14.59 1.42 16.42
C SER A 161 -13.65 2.52 15.93
N VAL A 162 -12.38 2.18 15.69
CA VAL A 162 -11.35 3.11 15.20
C VAL A 162 -11.21 3.02 13.68
N TYR A 163 -11.35 1.82 13.14
CA TYR A 163 -11.22 1.55 11.72
C TYR A 163 -12.36 0.62 11.27
N PRO A 164 -13.53 1.15 10.89
CA PRO A 164 -14.70 0.32 10.60
C PRO A 164 -14.52 -0.60 9.39
N ASN A 165 -13.86 -0.11 8.34
CA ASN A 165 -13.63 -0.89 7.12
C ASN A 165 -12.43 -1.84 7.29
N GLN A 166 -12.72 -3.11 7.57
CA GLN A 166 -11.73 -4.16 7.75
C GLN A 166 -11.49 -4.98 6.47
N TYR A 167 -12.07 -4.58 5.34
CA TYR A 167 -11.93 -5.29 4.08
C TYR A 167 -10.65 -4.91 3.35
N ARG A 168 -9.95 -5.89 2.80
CA ARG A 168 -8.81 -5.71 1.89
C ARG A 168 -8.85 -6.73 0.79
N GLU A 169 -8.15 -6.42 -0.29
CA GLU A 169 -7.91 -7.35 -1.37
C GLU A 169 -6.43 -7.70 -1.46
N ILE A 170 -6.11 -8.99 -1.36
CA ILE A 170 -4.78 -9.51 -1.68
C ILE A 170 -4.86 -10.07 -3.09
N PHE A 171 -4.12 -9.47 -4.02
CA PHE A 171 -4.07 -9.89 -5.42
C PHE A 171 -3.23 -11.15 -5.61
N ASN A 172 -2.12 -11.25 -4.88
CA ASN A 172 -1.19 -12.37 -4.99
C ASN A 172 -0.36 -12.57 -3.71
N ILE A 173 -0.01 -13.82 -3.44
CA ILE A 173 0.99 -14.23 -2.46
C ILE A 173 1.99 -15.16 -3.16
N GLU A 174 3.23 -14.73 -3.29
CA GLU A 174 4.29 -15.47 -3.98
C GLU A 174 5.34 -15.97 -2.98
N PHE A 175 5.81 -17.20 -3.18
CA PHE A 175 6.88 -17.81 -2.39
C PHE A 175 8.11 -18.00 -3.27
N ILE A 176 9.25 -17.47 -2.82
CA ILE A 176 10.55 -17.64 -3.49
C ILE A 176 11.53 -18.27 -2.49
N GLU A 177 12.06 -19.44 -2.83
CA GLU A 177 13.03 -20.17 -2.02
C GLU A 177 14.42 -20.06 -2.64
N LYS A 178 15.39 -19.57 -1.87
CA LYS A 178 16.79 -19.45 -2.32
C LYS A 178 17.75 -19.40 -1.14
N ASN A 179 18.79 -20.24 -1.15
CA ASN A 179 19.88 -20.22 -0.16
C ASN A 179 19.36 -20.22 1.30
N ASP A 180 18.49 -21.17 1.64
CA ASP A 180 17.84 -21.29 2.96
C ASP A 180 16.98 -20.09 3.39
N LEU A 181 16.69 -19.18 2.46
CA LEU A 181 15.74 -18.08 2.65
C LEU A 181 14.43 -18.37 1.92
N ILE A 182 13.33 -18.19 2.65
CA ILE A 182 11.97 -18.21 2.12
C ILE A 182 11.47 -16.77 2.11
N LYS A 183 11.23 -16.25 0.92
CA LYS A 183 10.60 -14.93 0.73
C LYS A 183 9.12 -15.13 0.46
N ILE A 184 8.28 -14.50 1.25
CA ILE A 184 6.82 -14.47 1.07
C ILE A 184 6.44 -13.05 0.66
N ILE A 185 5.98 -12.90 -0.58
CA ILE A 185 5.69 -11.61 -1.19
C ILE A 185 4.19 -11.42 -1.26
N PHE A 186 3.68 -10.38 -0.62
CA PHE A 186 2.28 -10.02 -0.60
C PHE A 186 2.05 -8.81 -1.50
N LYS A 187 1.04 -8.88 -2.36
CA LYS A 187 0.58 -7.74 -3.17
C LYS A 187 -0.91 -7.55 -2.97
N GLY A 188 -1.35 -6.34 -2.64
CA GLY A 188 -2.76 -6.03 -2.42
C GLY A 188 -3.08 -4.54 -2.43
N ASN A 189 -4.36 -4.19 -2.46
CA ASN A 189 -4.83 -2.79 -2.48
C ASN A 189 -4.47 -2.02 -1.20
N GLY A 190 -4.23 -2.74 -0.11
CA GLY A 190 -3.73 -2.20 1.14
C GLY A 190 -3.67 -3.27 2.22
N PHE A 191 -3.06 -2.93 3.35
CA PHE A 191 -2.94 -3.85 4.48
C PHE A 191 -3.33 -3.13 5.76
N LEU A 192 -4.01 -3.86 6.66
CA LEU A 192 -4.34 -3.37 7.99
C LEU A 192 -3.12 -3.48 8.92
N ARG A 193 -3.19 -2.84 10.08
CA ARG A 193 -2.12 -2.88 11.08
C ARG A 193 -1.83 -4.34 11.50
N TYR A 194 -0.56 -4.73 11.41
CA TYR A 194 -0.05 -6.09 11.63
C TYR A 194 -0.52 -7.18 10.67
N MET A 195 -1.36 -6.89 9.68
CA MET A 195 -2.02 -7.92 8.86
C MET A 195 -1.06 -8.90 8.20
N VAL A 196 -0.04 -8.40 7.50
CA VAL A 196 0.97 -9.25 6.86
C VAL A 196 1.69 -10.14 7.87
N ARG A 197 2.05 -9.60 9.04
CA ARG A 197 2.77 -10.35 10.09
C ARG A 197 1.90 -11.41 10.74
N MET A 198 0.61 -11.14 10.93
CA MET A 198 -0.34 -12.13 11.45
C MET A 198 -0.57 -13.26 10.44
N ILE A 199 -0.71 -12.93 9.15
CA ILE A 199 -0.83 -13.92 8.08
C ILE A 199 0.42 -14.80 8.02
N VAL A 200 1.61 -14.21 8.00
CA VAL A 200 2.88 -14.97 8.02
C VAL A 200 2.98 -15.86 9.26
N SER A 201 2.62 -15.34 10.44
CA SER A 201 2.61 -16.15 11.66
C SER A 201 1.66 -17.35 11.56
N ALA A 202 0.50 -17.19 10.94
CA ALA A 202 -0.47 -18.27 10.77
C ALA A 202 0.03 -19.31 9.76
N LEU A 203 0.63 -18.85 8.65
CA LEU A 203 1.27 -19.73 7.66
C LEU A 203 2.42 -20.53 8.29
N ILE A 204 3.24 -19.91 9.13
CA ILE A 204 4.29 -20.63 9.89
C ILE A 204 3.68 -21.73 10.77
N GLU A 205 2.56 -21.46 11.48
CA GLU A 205 1.91 -22.50 12.28
C GLU A 205 1.34 -23.64 11.41
N VAL A 206 0.92 -23.36 10.17
CA VAL A 206 0.59 -24.41 9.19
C VAL A 206 1.83 -25.20 8.75
N GLY A 207 2.94 -24.53 8.43
CA GLY A 207 4.19 -25.18 8.06
C GLY A 207 4.75 -26.09 9.17
N ARG A 208 4.44 -25.76 10.43
CA ARG A 208 4.76 -26.57 11.62
C ARG A 208 3.76 -27.68 11.92
N GLY A 209 2.69 -27.83 11.12
CA GLY A 209 1.63 -28.81 11.32
C GLY A 209 0.71 -28.53 12.51
N ARG A 210 0.68 -27.30 13.04
CA ARG A 210 -0.16 -26.91 14.18
C ARG A 210 -1.51 -26.33 13.78
N LEU A 211 -1.60 -25.82 12.56
CA LEU A 211 -2.84 -25.39 11.91
C LEU A 211 -2.95 -26.07 10.54
N SER A 212 -4.17 -26.20 10.05
CA SER A 212 -4.47 -26.61 8.69
C SER A 212 -4.94 -25.42 7.84
N SER A 213 -4.96 -25.58 6.52
CA SER A 213 -5.58 -24.61 5.59
C SER A 213 -7.05 -24.35 5.95
N LYS A 214 -7.77 -25.39 6.40
CA LYS A 214 -9.16 -25.28 6.87
C LYS A 214 -9.27 -24.40 8.12
N ASP A 215 -8.37 -24.56 9.09
CA ASP A 215 -8.38 -23.72 10.30
C ASP A 215 -8.18 -22.24 9.95
N LEU A 216 -7.30 -21.93 8.99
CA LEU A 216 -7.08 -20.54 8.54
C LEU A 216 -8.34 -19.96 7.89
N LYS A 217 -9.02 -20.75 7.07
CA LYS A 217 -10.29 -20.37 6.44
C LYS A 217 -11.36 -20.09 7.50
N ASP A 218 -11.51 -20.99 8.47
CA ASP A 218 -12.48 -20.84 9.56
C ASP A 218 -12.17 -19.60 10.42
N ILE A 219 -10.89 -19.30 10.68
CA ILE A 219 -10.46 -18.09 11.40
C ILE A 219 -10.85 -16.83 10.61
N LEU A 220 -10.53 -16.79 9.30
CA LEU A 220 -10.82 -15.64 8.44
C LEU A 220 -12.34 -15.37 8.35
N GLU A 221 -13.14 -16.42 8.17
CA GLU A 221 -14.60 -16.31 8.00
C GLU A 221 -15.33 -15.90 9.29
N LYS A 222 -14.80 -16.28 10.46
CA LYS A 222 -15.39 -15.90 11.75
C LYS A 222 -15.28 -14.41 12.07
N LYS A 223 -14.35 -13.68 11.44
CA LYS A 223 -14.19 -12.22 11.59
C LYS A 223 -14.09 -11.79 13.07
N ASP A 224 -13.41 -12.62 13.87
CA ASP A 224 -13.19 -12.43 15.30
C ASP A 224 -11.69 -12.28 15.60
N LYS A 225 -11.34 -11.16 16.24
CA LYS A 225 -9.97 -10.79 16.63
C LYS A 225 -9.38 -11.70 17.71
N ASN A 226 -10.21 -12.40 18.48
CA ASN A 226 -9.76 -13.23 19.60
C ASN A 226 -9.23 -14.60 19.14
N LEU A 227 -9.49 -14.98 17.89
CA LEU A 227 -9.12 -16.30 17.37
C LEU A 227 -7.64 -16.42 17.00
N PHE A 228 -7.01 -15.32 16.60
CA PHE A 228 -5.61 -15.31 16.24
C PHE A 228 -4.99 -13.94 16.57
N ASN A 229 -4.02 -13.92 17.48
CA ASN A 229 -3.38 -12.70 17.97
C ASN A 229 -1.85 -12.78 17.97
N LYS A 230 -1.28 -13.75 17.25
CA LYS A 230 0.17 -13.93 17.13
C LYS A 230 0.73 -13.02 16.04
N ASN A 231 1.78 -12.29 16.37
CA ASN A 231 2.56 -11.49 15.42
C ASN A 231 3.96 -12.09 15.32
N ILE A 232 4.39 -12.37 14.11
CA ILE A 232 5.79 -12.71 13.84
C ILE A 232 6.68 -11.46 14.02
N ASP A 233 7.99 -11.65 14.13
CA ASP A 233 8.96 -10.55 14.24
C ASP A 233 8.78 -9.53 13.10
N ALA A 234 8.97 -8.26 13.39
CA ALA A 234 8.86 -7.18 12.41
C ALA A 234 10.08 -7.05 11.50
N THR A 235 11.28 -7.49 11.93
CA THR A 235 12.53 -7.34 11.15
C THR A 235 12.49 -8.09 9.83
N GLY A 236 11.77 -9.22 9.77
CA GLY A 236 11.56 -9.97 8.54
C GLY A 236 10.70 -9.24 7.51
N LEU A 237 9.91 -8.23 7.91
CA LEU A 237 8.98 -7.53 7.03
C LEU A 237 9.62 -6.28 6.40
N THR A 238 9.50 -6.16 5.08
CA THR A 238 9.92 -4.99 4.31
C THR A 238 8.81 -4.53 3.37
N LEU A 239 8.44 -3.24 3.42
CA LEU A 239 7.63 -2.61 2.36
C LEU A 239 8.51 -2.43 1.11
N LEU A 240 8.21 -3.15 0.04
CA LEU A 240 8.99 -3.12 -1.20
C LEU A 240 8.61 -1.92 -2.08
N GLU A 241 7.32 -1.73 -2.35
CA GLU A 241 6.86 -0.69 -3.27
C GLU A 241 5.43 -0.25 -2.95
N VAL A 242 5.12 0.98 -3.38
CA VAL A 242 3.75 1.49 -3.49
C VAL A 242 3.53 1.93 -4.93
N LYS A 243 2.50 1.38 -5.57
CA LYS A 243 2.08 1.79 -6.91
C LYS A 243 0.91 2.74 -6.81
N TYR A 244 0.83 3.65 -7.76
CA TYR A 244 -0.12 4.74 -7.81
C TYR A 244 -0.94 4.67 -9.08
N PHE A 245 -2.22 5.01 -8.97
CA PHE A 245 -3.05 5.41 -10.11
C PHE A 245 -2.88 6.91 -10.35
N GLU A 246 -3.22 7.37 -11.55
CA GLU A 246 -3.22 8.78 -11.91
C GLU A 246 -4.58 9.40 -11.56
N LEU A 247 -4.56 10.38 -10.65
CA LEU A 247 -5.77 11.12 -10.30
C LEU A 247 -6.01 12.20 -11.36
N VAL A 248 -7.17 12.12 -12.00
CA VAL A 248 -7.58 13.01 -13.08
C VAL A 248 -8.34 14.21 -12.54
N TYR A 249 -9.26 13.97 -11.63
CA TYR A 249 -10.11 14.98 -11.02
C TYR A 249 -10.46 14.56 -9.60
N LEU A 250 -10.66 15.53 -8.71
CA LEU A 250 -11.09 15.30 -7.33
C LEU A 250 -11.94 16.48 -6.84
N ASP A 251 -13.12 16.19 -6.30
CA ASP A 251 -13.88 17.13 -5.48
C ASP A 251 -14.33 16.47 -4.17
N ASN A 252 -15.32 17.04 -3.48
CA ASN A 252 -15.79 16.54 -2.20
C ASN A 252 -16.55 15.22 -2.31
N GLU A 253 -17.11 14.91 -3.47
CA GLU A 253 -17.99 13.76 -3.68
C GLU A 253 -17.34 12.69 -4.55
N TYR A 254 -16.60 13.10 -5.59
CA TYR A 254 -16.13 12.20 -6.63
C TYR A 254 -14.63 12.35 -6.89
N LEU A 255 -14.07 11.26 -7.40
CA LEU A 255 -12.77 11.24 -8.03
C LEU A 255 -12.88 10.59 -9.41
N ILE A 256 -12.08 11.08 -10.35
CA ILE A 256 -11.87 10.46 -11.65
C ILE A 256 -10.40 10.04 -11.71
N ARG A 257 -10.12 8.83 -12.20
CA ARG A 257 -8.77 8.30 -12.33
C ARG A 257 -8.62 7.38 -13.53
N ASP A 258 -7.38 7.09 -13.89
CA ASP A 258 -7.05 6.04 -14.86
C ASP A 258 -7.46 4.64 -14.35
N ILE A 259 -7.46 3.67 -15.27
CA ILE A 259 -7.77 2.27 -14.99
C ILE A 259 -6.49 1.45 -15.05
N HIS A 260 -6.24 0.63 -14.03
CA HIS A 260 -5.10 -0.26 -13.97
C HIS A 260 -5.54 -1.72 -14.05
N LYS A 261 -4.65 -2.61 -14.51
CA LYS A 261 -4.92 -4.06 -14.60
C LYS A 261 -5.29 -4.75 -13.28
N GLU A 262 -5.06 -4.11 -12.12
CA GLU A 262 -5.44 -4.67 -10.81
C GLU A 262 -6.89 -4.30 -10.45
N ASP A 263 -7.54 -3.42 -11.22
CA ASP A 263 -8.92 -3.00 -11.01
C ASP A 263 -9.94 -4.03 -11.53
N GLN A 264 -9.50 -5.23 -11.92
CA GLN A 264 -10.36 -6.25 -12.52
C GLN A 264 -11.56 -6.59 -11.65
N ARG A 265 -11.39 -6.73 -10.33
CA ARG A 265 -12.52 -7.01 -9.43
C ARG A 265 -13.56 -5.89 -9.48
N VAL A 266 -13.14 -4.65 -9.23
CA VAL A 266 -14.09 -3.52 -9.18
C VAL A 266 -14.75 -3.26 -10.54
N LEU A 267 -14.03 -3.50 -11.64
CA LEU A 267 -14.60 -3.45 -12.99
C LEU A 267 -15.59 -4.57 -13.27
N ASN A 268 -15.32 -5.79 -12.79
CA ASN A 268 -16.24 -6.92 -12.95
C ASN A 268 -17.50 -6.71 -12.10
N ASP A 269 -17.34 -6.22 -10.85
CA ASP A 269 -18.46 -5.85 -9.97
C ASP A 269 -19.35 -4.80 -10.64
N PHE A 270 -18.74 -3.81 -11.31
CA PHE A 270 -19.46 -2.82 -12.11
C PHE A 270 -20.17 -3.43 -13.32
N LYS A 271 -19.44 -4.17 -14.17
CA LYS A 271 -19.99 -4.77 -15.40
C LYS A 271 -21.13 -5.77 -15.13
N ASN A 272 -21.08 -6.50 -14.02
CA ASN A 272 -22.18 -7.41 -13.64
C ASN A 272 -23.51 -6.67 -13.42
N ASN A 273 -23.46 -5.39 -13.04
CA ASN A 273 -24.63 -4.56 -12.84
C ASN A 273 -25.08 -3.83 -14.12
N TYR A 274 -24.23 -3.79 -15.16
CA TYR A 274 -24.48 -3.05 -16.40
C TYR A 274 -24.29 -3.95 -17.62
N LYS A 275 -25.39 -4.27 -18.31
CA LYS A 275 -25.49 -5.28 -19.40
C LYS A 275 -24.76 -4.92 -20.72
N ASN A 276 -23.81 -4.00 -20.72
CA ASN A 276 -23.13 -3.52 -21.91
C ASN A 276 -21.66 -3.96 -21.94
N ASN A 277 -21.23 -4.50 -23.08
CA ASN A 277 -19.80 -4.68 -23.36
C ASN A 277 -19.17 -3.32 -23.63
N ILE A 278 -18.42 -2.81 -22.66
CA ILE A 278 -17.67 -1.56 -22.78
C ILE A 278 -16.21 -1.90 -23.09
N ASP A 279 -15.69 -1.32 -24.18
CA ASP A 279 -14.29 -1.40 -24.56
C ASP A 279 -13.45 -0.41 -23.74
N ILE A 280 -12.50 -0.94 -22.97
CA ILE A 280 -11.64 -0.19 -22.04
C ILE A 280 -10.25 -0.13 -22.65
N ASP A 281 -9.74 1.09 -22.87
CA ASP A 281 -8.38 1.36 -23.31
C ASP A 281 -7.74 2.48 -22.46
N GLU A 282 -6.59 2.99 -22.90
CA GLU A 282 -5.84 4.07 -22.26
C GLU A 282 -6.59 5.40 -22.15
N ASN A 283 -7.64 5.61 -22.96
CA ASN A 283 -8.50 6.79 -22.92
C ASN A 283 -9.78 6.56 -22.10
N THR A 284 -9.88 5.42 -21.41
CA THR A 284 -10.99 5.12 -20.52
C THR A 284 -10.60 5.40 -19.07
N TYR A 285 -11.44 6.20 -18.41
CA TYR A 285 -11.29 6.60 -17.01
C TYR A 285 -12.42 6.05 -16.18
N MET A 286 -12.12 5.87 -14.89
CA MET A 286 -13.08 5.43 -13.91
C MET A 286 -13.50 6.60 -13.02
N ILE A 287 -14.80 6.71 -12.78
CA ILE A 287 -15.32 7.59 -11.74
C ILE A 287 -15.74 6.79 -10.52
N CYS A 288 -15.27 7.24 -9.35
CA CYS A 288 -15.54 6.62 -8.06
C CYS A 288 -16.08 7.68 -7.09
N PRO A 289 -16.85 7.27 -6.07
CA PRO A 289 -17.09 8.12 -4.91
C PRO A 289 -15.75 8.34 -4.21
N ARG A 290 -15.50 9.55 -3.71
CA ARG A 290 -14.20 9.94 -3.12
C ARG A 290 -13.66 8.96 -2.08
N ASN A 291 -14.54 8.37 -1.27
CA ASN A 291 -14.18 7.56 -0.10
C ASN A 291 -14.49 6.06 -0.27
N LYS A 292 -14.82 5.62 -1.48
CA LYS A 292 -15.19 4.23 -1.75
C LYS A 292 -14.41 3.69 -2.95
N GLU A 293 -14.08 2.42 -2.89
CA GLU A 293 -13.43 1.69 -4.00
C GLU A 293 -14.45 1.21 -5.05
N GLU A 294 -15.72 1.62 -4.94
CA GLU A 294 -16.78 1.30 -5.89
C GLU A 294 -16.61 2.11 -7.19
N VAL A 295 -16.98 1.50 -8.31
CA VAL A 295 -17.06 2.19 -9.60
C VAL A 295 -18.46 2.72 -9.78
N LEU A 296 -18.59 4.04 -9.94
CA LEU A 296 -19.87 4.66 -10.27
C LEU A 296 -20.11 4.67 -11.77
N GLY A 297 -19.04 4.73 -12.56
CA GLY A 297 -19.15 4.85 -14.00
C GLY A 297 -17.81 4.79 -14.73
N LEU A 298 -17.91 4.73 -16.05
CA LEU A 298 -16.78 4.77 -16.98
C LEU A 298 -16.93 5.94 -17.94
N ILE A 299 -15.82 6.62 -18.22
CA ILE A 299 -15.76 7.78 -19.09
C ILE A 299 -14.76 7.49 -20.20
N LYS A 300 -15.12 7.78 -21.44
CA LYS A 300 -14.22 7.71 -22.60
C LYS A 300 -13.85 9.11 -23.06
N VAL A 301 -12.59 9.30 -23.42
CA VAL A 301 -12.11 10.57 -24.00
C VAL A 301 -11.47 10.31 -25.36
N ASN A 302 -12.26 10.41 -26.44
CA ASN A 302 -11.81 10.15 -27.82
C ASN A 302 -12.31 11.27 -28.76
N GLY A 303 -11.69 12.45 -28.73
CA GLY A 303 -12.14 13.63 -29.50
C GLY A 303 -13.38 14.33 -28.92
N CYS A 304 -14.11 13.64 -28.04
CA CYS A 304 -15.11 14.19 -27.13
C CYS A 304 -15.10 13.38 -25.81
N VAL A 305 -15.71 13.94 -24.77
CA VAL A 305 -15.91 13.25 -23.49
C VAL A 305 -17.27 12.57 -23.48
N GLU A 306 -17.27 11.25 -23.35
CA GLU A 306 -18.47 10.41 -23.33
C GLU A 306 -18.59 9.67 -21.99
N LEU A 307 -19.70 9.84 -21.30
CA LEU A 307 -20.05 9.02 -20.14
C LEU A 307 -20.68 7.71 -20.64
N LEU A 308 -19.90 6.63 -20.64
CA LEU A 308 -20.32 5.34 -21.20
C LEU A 308 -21.42 4.69 -20.37
N CYS A 309 -21.31 4.84 -19.05
CA CYS A 309 -22.21 4.23 -18.09
C CYS A 309 -22.02 4.87 -16.73
N ALA A 310 -23.11 5.18 -16.03
CA ALA A 310 -23.09 5.58 -14.62
C ALA A 310 -24.40 5.22 -13.90
N ASP A 311 -24.47 5.40 -12.59
CA ASP A 311 -25.76 5.51 -11.87
C ASP A 311 -26.64 6.55 -12.59
N ASP A 312 -27.92 6.24 -12.82
CA ASP A 312 -28.87 7.06 -13.60
C ASP A 312 -28.96 8.52 -13.14
N LYS A 313 -28.53 8.80 -11.89
CA LYS A 313 -28.53 10.14 -11.30
C LYS A 313 -27.25 10.94 -11.53
N PHE A 314 -26.16 10.30 -11.95
CA PHE A 314 -24.87 10.94 -12.06
C PHE A 314 -24.72 11.70 -13.40
N LYS A 315 -24.16 12.91 -13.33
CA LYS A 315 -23.82 13.73 -14.49
C LYS A 315 -22.46 14.38 -14.28
N LEU A 316 -21.65 14.42 -15.35
CA LEU A 316 -20.40 15.17 -15.35
C LEU A 316 -20.70 16.67 -15.23
N ASN A 317 -20.03 17.33 -14.28
CA ASN A 317 -20.11 18.78 -14.16
C ASN A 317 -19.12 19.47 -15.11
N ASN A 318 -19.27 20.78 -15.31
CA ASN A 318 -18.43 21.54 -16.25
C ASN A 318 -16.93 21.43 -15.94
N LYS A 319 -16.53 21.35 -14.66
CA LYS A 319 -15.12 21.22 -14.26
C LYS A 319 -14.57 19.84 -14.60
N MET A 320 -15.35 18.79 -14.40
CA MET A 320 -14.97 17.43 -14.81
C MET A 320 -14.73 17.37 -16.32
N MET A 321 -15.67 17.94 -17.10
CA MET A 321 -15.55 18.00 -18.57
C MET A 321 -14.29 18.76 -19.00
N GLU A 322 -14.06 19.96 -18.46
CA GLU A 322 -12.91 20.79 -18.81
C GLU A 322 -11.57 20.08 -18.55
N VAL A 323 -11.45 19.38 -17.42
CA VAL A 323 -10.23 18.65 -17.05
C VAL A 323 -10.01 17.42 -17.94
N LEU A 324 -11.08 16.74 -18.32
CA LEU A 324 -11.02 15.58 -19.23
C LEU A 324 -10.66 15.99 -20.65
N GLU A 325 -11.25 17.08 -21.17
CA GLU A 325 -10.97 17.62 -22.50
C GLU A 325 -9.50 18.07 -22.64
N LYS A 326 -8.94 18.68 -21.58
CA LYS A 326 -7.54 19.09 -21.54
C LYS A 326 -6.53 17.94 -21.64
N ARG A 327 -6.91 16.71 -21.26
CA ARG A 327 -6.03 15.53 -21.39
C ARG A 327 -5.93 14.99 -22.82
N TYR A 328 -6.84 15.37 -23.69
CA TYR A 328 -6.86 14.94 -25.09
C TYR A 328 -6.08 15.88 -26.03
N GLN A 329 -5.80 17.10 -25.59
CA GLN A 329 -5.02 18.11 -26.31
C GLN A 329 -3.53 17.97 -26.00
#